data_AF-A0A0L0FWW5-F1
#
_entry.id   AF-A0A0L0FWW5-F1
#
_cell.length_a   1.000
_cell.length_b   1.000
_cell.length_c   1.000
_cell.angle_alpha   90.00
_cell.angle_beta   90.00
_cell.angle_gamma   90.00
#
_symmetry.space_group_name_H-M   'P 1'
#
loop_
_entity.id
_entity.type
_entity.pdbx_description
1 polymer ?
#
loop_
_entity_poly.entity_id
_entity_poly.type
_entity_poly.pdbx_seq_one_letter_code
_entity_poly.pdbx_strand_id
1 'polypeptide(L)'
;MADLFVSSDNVTAMSAVPLQENMSEVSKKPSRKETTAELNRELLAGQNAVGSTILSMDKVEEDSTEDLNVQYNKRAAQIRRTSNIYSWALSILVYPLIFGLAVCFFFLVKQQANDLMEIIMNGRDVYIIVVSVIVPTIFALLALIAFFAFFWKEPEVRSRHHGFIINYCACALCLEVSVLISASIIMQITSIKAITATGMNDTWLSLVGFWLITLVNFFALNMIVPVVARMRYINELYVHRNRFASYWGVPIIYLVLYFLTAFMSMAICEYAVDPTTPCTATEKFSGTIVFVAIHNVHYFYLVWSAWGAKDYFIDFVGNVRMYMIFFVGTWAAIAYGIVSDNPADIWYLWFFETWFKLWVIGIENFGFIIVRVLGRKITKGSSLRGLDLEGEHFREGENRKGVVNLLRIPETADLFLAQVKKMHAEENILFLRSVLDCNNNRDDASVVRAIVDEFIVADSPQEVNITAPVREKTLKKLNTGDYYDSKALFDDAFMEVSILVTRNSLPAFLNSSEYMAWCAERDEHDHLIALLRKNSLMDAAYR
;
A
#
# COMPACT_ATOMS: atom_id res chain seq x y z
N MET A 1 14.27 26.12 -1.66
CA MET A 1 14.27 26.47 -0.22
C MET A 1 15.02 25.36 0.51
N ALA A 2 16.33 25.19 0.33
CA ALA A 2 17.47 26.05 0.66
C ALA A 2 17.72 26.17 2.18
N ASP A 3 18.80 25.50 2.58
CA ASP A 3 19.73 25.75 3.70
C ASP A 3 19.27 25.61 5.15
N LEU A 4 19.94 24.72 5.89
CA LEU A 4 20.47 24.97 7.23
C LEU A 4 21.50 23.89 7.63
N PHE A 5 22.78 24.25 7.50
CA PHE A 5 23.94 23.61 8.11
C PHE A 5 24.54 24.59 9.13
N VAL A 6 24.74 24.17 10.38
CA VAL A 6 25.67 24.73 11.38
C VAL A 6 25.99 23.53 12.32
N SER A 7 27.14 22.86 12.21
CA SER A 7 28.46 23.14 12.81
C SER A 7 28.48 23.24 14.34
N SER A 8 29.17 22.30 14.99
CA SER A 8 29.89 22.54 16.24
C SER A 8 31.07 21.57 16.36
N ASP A 9 32.24 22.16 16.58
CA ASP A 9 33.57 21.58 16.56
C ASP A 9 33.97 20.75 17.80
N ASN A 10 35.08 20.01 17.61
CA ASN A 10 36.21 19.77 18.52
C ASN A 10 36.01 18.99 19.84
N VAL A 11 36.67 17.82 19.95
CA VAL A 11 37.62 17.50 21.05
C VAL A 11 38.69 16.51 20.55
N THR A 12 39.90 17.05 20.38
CA THR A 12 41.24 16.63 20.85
C THR A 12 41.70 15.15 20.88
N ALA A 13 42.93 15.00 20.38
CA ALA A 13 43.80 13.84 20.28
C ALA A 13 44.34 13.25 21.61
N MET A 14 44.75 11.97 21.55
CA MET A 14 45.85 11.35 22.32
C MET A 14 46.30 10.09 21.55
N SER A 15 47.47 10.10 20.91
CA SER A 15 48.78 9.70 21.43
C SER A 15 49.02 8.18 21.47
N ALA A 16 49.99 7.77 20.65
CA ALA A 16 50.57 6.44 20.48
C ALA A 16 51.33 5.90 21.70
N VAL A 17 51.53 4.57 21.77
CA VAL A 17 52.80 3.87 22.10
C VAL A 17 52.76 2.44 21.51
N PRO A 18 53.88 1.92 20.95
CA PRO A 18 53.98 0.61 20.29
C PRO A 18 54.57 -0.48 21.20
N LEU A 19 54.47 -1.74 20.77
CA LEU A 19 55.29 -2.86 21.28
C LEU A 19 55.74 -3.79 20.14
N GLN A 20 57.02 -3.64 19.79
CA GLN A 20 57.98 -4.69 19.42
C GLN A 20 57.93 -5.83 20.47
N GLU A 21 58.34 -7.09 20.29
CA GLU A 21 59.34 -7.72 19.44
C GLU A 21 59.29 -9.26 19.63
N ASN A 22 59.75 -9.98 18.61
CA ASN A 22 60.67 -11.13 18.65
C ASN A 22 60.27 -12.58 19.03
N MET A 23 61.03 -13.45 18.34
CA MET A 23 61.42 -14.84 18.58
C MET A 23 60.47 -15.95 18.08
N SER A 24 60.94 -17.09 17.58
CA SER A 24 62.10 -17.55 16.80
C SER A 24 61.92 -19.07 16.67
N GLU A 25 62.22 -19.61 15.49
CA GLU A 25 62.59 -21.00 15.18
C GLU A 25 62.57 -22.06 16.30
N VAL A 26 61.91 -23.21 16.04
CA VAL A 26 62.57 -24.53 16.14
C VAL A 26 61.98 -25.49 15.09
N SER A 27 62.83 -25.83 14.12
CA SER A 27 62.68 -26.91 13.15
C SER A 27 62.95 -28.28 13.79
N LYS A 28 62.04 -29.24 13.62
CA LYS A 28 62.35 -30.69 13.75
C LYS A 28 61.60 -31.49 12.68
N LYS A 29 62.36 -31.97 11.69
CA LYS A 29 61.97 -33.06 10.77
C LYS A 29 61.91 -34.40 11.51
N PRO A 30 60.98 -35.28 11.15
CA PRO A 30 61.23 -36.71 11.14
C PRO A 30 61.21 -37.26 9.70
N SER A 31 62.24 -38.04 9.37
CA SER A 31 62.28 -38.85 8.16
C SER A 31 61.30 -40.01 8.26
N ARG A 32 60.45 -40.18 7.26
CA ARG A 32 59.76 -41.45 7.03
C ARG A 32 59.67 -41.69 5.52
N LYS A 33 60.45 -42.66 5.04
CA LYS A 33 60.31 -43.24 3.70
C LYS A 33 59.13 -44.21 3.78
N GLU A 34 57.97 -43.77 3.30
CA GLU A 34 56.85 -44.65 2.99
C GLU A 34 56.57 -44.56 1.49
N THR A 35 56.33 -45.73 0.93
CA THR A 35 56.26 -46.05 -0.50
C THR A 35 55.08 -45.36 -1.19
N THR A 36 55.42 -44.50 -2.16
CA THR A 36 54.53 -43.61 -2.94
C THR A 36 53.42 -44.31 -3.75
N ALA A 37 53.36 -45.64 -3.73
CA ALA A 37 52.38 -46.42 -4.47
C ALA A 37 51.09 -46.72 -3.67
N GLU A 38 51.16 -46.70 -2.33
CA GLU A 38 50.02 -47.05 -1.47
C GLU A 38 49.19 -45.80 -1.11
N LEU A 39 49.86 -44.67 -0.89
CA LEU A 39 49.23 -43.37 -0.64
C LEU A 39 48.36 -42.89 -1.83
N ASN A 40 48.76 -43.21 -3.06
CA ASN A 40 48.00 -42.84 -4.26
C ASN A 40 46.73 -43.69 -4.46
N ARG A 41 46.67 -44.92 -3.92
CA ARG A 41 45.45 -45.74 -3.96
C ARG A 41 44.40 -45.28 -2.95
N GLU A 42 44.82 -44.86 -1.76
CA GLU A 42 43.90 -44.32 -0.75
C GLU A 42 43.37 -42.92 -1.13
N LEU A 43 44.20 -42.08 -1.77
CA LEU A 43 43.76 -40.77 -2.29
C LEU A 43 42.71 -40.90 -3.40
N LEU A 44 42.85 -41.86 -4.31
CA LEU A 44 41.89 -42.10 -5.40
C LEU A 44 40.58 -42.76 -4.90
N ALA A 45 40.65 -43.61 -3.87
CA ALA A 45 39.46 -44.19 -3.24
C ALA A 45 38.69 -43.14 -2.41
N GLY A 46 39.40 -42.23 -1.73
CA GLY A 46 38.81 -41.11 -0.98
C GLY A 46 38.14 -40.07 -1.89
N GLN A 47 38.74 -39.74 -3.04
CA GLN A 47 38.17 -38.77 -3.98
C GLN A 47 36.84 -39.25 -4.61
N ASN A 48 36.69 -40.56 -4.88
CA ASN A 48 35.44 -41.11 -5.41
C ASN A 48 34.33 -41.22 -4.35
N ALA A 49 34.67 -41.46 -3.08
CA ALA A 49 33.70 -41.48 -1.99
C ALA A 49 33.21 -40.06 -1.63
N VAL A 50 34.11 -39.08 -1.62
CA VAL A 50 33.79 -37.66 -1.39
C VAL A 50 32.95 -37.10 -2.53
N GLY A 51 33.26 -37.43 -3.79
CA GLY A 51 32.45 -37.03 -4.95
C GLY A 51 31.01 -37.56 -4.90
N SER A 52 30.80 -38.81 -4.46
CA SER A 52 29.43 -39.36 -4.34
C SER A 52 28.65 -38.80 -3.14
N THR A 53 29.35 -38.41 -2.07
CA THR A 53 28.74 -37.83 -0.87
C THR A 53 28.32 -36.37 -1.13
N ILE A 54 29.15 -35.59 -1.83
CA ILE A 54 28.83 -34.21 -2.24
C ILE A 54 27.62 -34.19 -3.19
N LEU A 55 27.60 -35.06 -4.21
CA LEU A 55 26.45 -35.23 -5.10
C LEU A 55 25.16 -35.69 -4.39
N SER A 56 25.26 -36.34 -3.23
CA SER A 56 24.11 -36.73 -2.43
C SER A 56 23.64 -35.64 -1.46
N MET A 57 24.54 -34.76 -0.99
CA MET A 57 24.18 -33.63 -0.12
C MET A 57 23.55 -32.49 -0.92
N ASP A 58 24.09 -32.15 -2.10
CA ASP A 58 23.49 -31.14 -2.99
C ASP A 58 22.06 -31.53 -3.37
N LYS A 59 21.81 -32.82 -3.61
CA LYS A 59 20.50 -33.34 -3.97
C LYS A 59 19.50 -33.35 -2.80
N VAL A 60 19.98 -33.45 -1.56
CA VAL A 60 19.13 -33.40 -0.35
C VAL A 60 18.81 -31.95 0.03
N GLU A 61 19.73 -31.01 -0.21
CA GLU A 61 19.55 -29.60 0.10
C GLU A 61 18.63 -28.91 -0.92
N GLU A 62 18.74 -29.28 -2.21
CA GLU A 62 17.85 -28.84 -3.29
C GLU A 62 16.40 -29.35 -3.09
N ASP A 63 16.21 -30.62 -2.69
CA ASP A 63 14.89 -31.18 -2.33
C ASP A 63 14.27 -30.44 -1.11
N SER A 64 15.09 -29.98 -0.15
CA SER A 64 14.60 -29.33 1.07
C SER A 64 14.14 -27.87 0.86
N THR A 65 14.80 -27.14 -0.04
CA THR A 65 14.47 -25.75 -0.36
C THR A 65 13.30 -25.65 -1.34
N GLU A 66 13.19 -26.59 -2.28
CA GLU A 66 12.01 -26.70 -3.14
C GLU A 66 10.74 -26.99 -2.31
N ASP A 67 10.83 -27.89 -1.32
CA ASP A 67 9.71 -28.22 -0.44
C ASP A 67 9.29 -27.02 0.44
N LEU A 68 10.24 -26.23 0.97
CA LEU A 68 9.94 -25.02 1.74
C LEU A 68 9.22 -23.93 0.92
N ASN A 69 9.68 -23.67 -0.30
CA ASN A 69 9.04 -22.70 -1.19
C ASN A 69 7.63 -23.14 -1.60
N VAL A 70 7.44 -24.43 -1.88
CA VAL A 70 6.14 -25.02 -2.18
C VAL A 70 5.20 -24.89 -0.98
N GLN A 71 5.68 -25.20 0.23
CA GLN A 71 4.91 -25.07 1.47
C GLN A 71 4.53 -23.61 1.77
N TYR A 72 5.47 -22.67 1.59
CA TYR A 72 5.20 -21.24 1.74
C TYR A 72 4.12 -20.77 0.78
N ASN A 73 4.26 -21.07 -0.51
CA ASN A 73 3.30 -20.70 -1.55
C ASN A 73 1.91 -21.31 -1.28
N LYS A 74 1.86 -22.55 -0.80
CA LYS A 74 0.62 -23.23 -0.41
C LYS A 74 -0.05 -22.55 0.78
N ARG A 75 0.72 -22.17 1.81
CA ARG A 75 0.22 -21.44 2.99
C ARG A 75 -0.27 -20.04 2.62
N ALA A 76 0.48 -19.30 1.81
CA ALA A 76 0.09 -17.98 1.31
C ALA A 76 -1.22 -18.06 0.50
N ALA A 77 -1.32 -19.03 -0.41
CA ALA A 77 -2.54 -19.28 -1.17
C ALA A 77 -3.75 -19.63 -0.28
N GLN A 78 -3.56 -20.44 0.76
CA GLN A 78 -4.61 -20.77 1.72
C GLN A 78 -5.09 -19.55 2.50
N ILE A 79 -4.17 -18.69 2.95
CA ILE A 79 -4.52 -17.46 3.66
C ILE A 79 -5.29 -16.50 2.74
N ARG A 80 -4.83 -16.32 1.50
CA ARG A 80 -5.53 -15.52 0.49
C ARG A 80 -6.94 -16.05 0.21
N ARG A 81 -7.07 -17.37 0.03
CA ARG A 81 -8.37 -18.02 -0.16
C ARG A 81 -9.31 -17.76 1.01
N THR A 82 -8.80 -17.84 2.23
CA THR A 82 -9.59 -17.60 3.45
C THR A 82 -10.07 -16.15 3.50
N SER A 83 -9.19 -15.18 3.26
CA SER A 83 -9.55 -13.76 3.19
C SER A 83 -10.62 -13.48 2.13
N ASN A 84 -10.46 -14.06 0.93
CA ASN A 84 -11.44 -13.95 -0.14
C ASN A 84 -12.80 -14.53 0.26
N ILE A 85 -12.85 -15.68 0.95
CA ILE A 85 -14.10 -16.27 1.42
C ILE A 85 -14.84 -15.33 2.36
N TYR A 86 -14.16 -14.73 3.35
CA TYR A 86 -14.78 -13.79 4.27
C TYR A 86 -15.26 -12.52 3.57
N SER A 87 -14.46 -12.00 2.64
CA SER A 87 -14.82 -10.85 1.83
C SER A 87 -16.03 -11.13 0.92
N TRP A 88 -16.15 -12.34 0.36
CA TRP A 88 -17.34 -12.77 -0.38
C TRP A 88 -18.55 -12.97 0.54
N ALA A 89 -18.38 -13.56 1.71
CA ALA A 89 -19.46 -13.70 2.69
C ALA A 89 -20.01 -12.33 3.11
N LEU A 90 -19.12 -11.35 3.35
CA LEU A 90 -19.49 -9.96 3.58
C LEU A 90 -20.27 -9.38 2.40
N SER A 91 -19.78 -9.59 1.17
CA SER A 91 -20.42 -9.09 -0.05
C SER A 91 -21.83 -9.66 -0.25
N ILE A 92 -22.04 -10.94 0.08
CA ILE A 92 -23.32 -11.63 -0.11
C ILE A 92 -24.32 -11.29 0.99
N LEU A 93 -23.86 -11.10 2.24
CA LEU A 93 -24.75 -10.88 3.38
C LEU A 93 -25.00 -9.40 3.67
N VAL A 94 -23.95 -8.59 3.65
CA VAL A 94 -24.00 -7.20 4.13
C VAL A 94 -24.38 -6.24 3.01
N TYR A 95 -23.88 -6.43 1.78
CA TYR A 95 -24.18 -5.48 0.71
C TYR A 95 -25.67 -5.44 0.34
N PRO A 96 -26.38 -6.58 0.18
CA PRO A 96 -27.82 -6.53 -0.10
C PRO A 96 -28.62 -5.91 1.04
N LEU A 97 -28.17 -6.06 2.29
CA LEU A 97 -28.82 -5.43 3.44
C LEU A 97 -28.67 -3.91 3.40
N ILE A 98 -27.46 -3.40 3.16
CA ILE A 98 -27.23 -1.94 3.04
C ILE A 98 -27.97 -1.39 1.81
N PHE A 99 -27.93 -2.10 0.69
CA PHE A 99 -28.69 -1.73 -0.51
C PHE A 99 -30.19 -1.69 -0.24
N GLY A 100 -30.74 -2.72 0.42
CA GLY A 100 -32.14 -2.77 0.81
C GLY A 100 -32.53 -1.62 1.71
N LEU A 101 -31.69 -1.25 2.69
CA LEU A 101 -31.90 -0.07 3.52
C LEU A 101 -31.91 1.23 2.71
N ALA A 102 -30.96 1.40 1.78
CA ALA A 102 -30.91 2.58 0.92
C ALA A 102 -32.17 2.70 0.05
N VAL A 103 -32.62 1.59 -0.54
CA VAL A 103 -33.86 1.51 -1.32
C VAL A 103 -35.09 1.83 -0.46
N CYS A 104 -35.16 1.28 0.76
CA CYS A 104 -36.23 1.61 1.70
C CYS A 104 -36.28 3.11 2.02
N PHE A 105 -35.14 3.74 2.34
CA PHE A 105 -35.10 5.18 2.62
C PHE A 105 -35.44 6.03 1.40
N PHE A 106 -34.99 5.62 0.21
CA PHE A 106 -35.37 6.25 -1.04
C PHE A 106 -36.89 6.26 -1.23
N PHE A 107 -37.55 5.10 -1.07
CA PHE A 107 -39.00 5.02 -1.23
C PHE A 107 -39.77 5.71 -0.10
N LEU A 108 -39.26 5.69 1.14
CA LEU A 108 -39.85 6.43 2.26
C LEU A 108 -39.86 7.93 1.98
N VAL A 109 -38.74 8.49 1.48
CA VAL A 109 -38.67 9.90 1.10
C VAL A 109 -39.59 10.20 -0.08
N LYS A 110 -39.55 9.36 -1.13
CA LYS A 110 -40.41 9.53 -2.31
C LYS A 110 -41.89 9.50 -1.96
N GLN A 111 -42.31 8.69 -0.99
CA GLN A 111 -43.70 8.65 -0.51
C GLN A 111 -44.12 9.95 0.19
N GLN A 112 -43.20 10.65 0.86
CA GLN A 112 -43.49 11.93 1.54
C GLN A 112 -43.52 13.12 0.57
N ALA A 113 -42.79 13.04 -0.53
CA ALA A 113 -42.76 14.06 -1.56
C ALA A 113 -42.42 13.45 -2.93
N ASN A 114 -43.38 13.46 -3.86
CA ASN A 114 -43.20 12.93 -5.21
C ASN A 114 -42.59 13.97 -6.17
N ASP A 115 -42.77 15.26 -5.86
CA ASP A 115 -42.23 16.37 -6.63
C ASP A 115 -41.47 17.37 -5.77
N LEU A 116 -40.77 18.30 -6.43
CA LEU A 116 -39.93 19.29 -5.76
C LEU A 116 -40.73 20.29 -4.90
N MET A 117 -41.99 20.57 -5.25
CA MET A 117 -42.82 21.50 -4.49
C MET A 117 -43.30 20.85 -3.19
N GLU A 118 -43.68 19.57 -3.25
CA GLU A 118 -43.96 18.74 -2.08
C GLU A 118 -42.73 18.60 -1.18
N ILE A 119 -41.52 18.48 -1.73
CA ILE A 119 -40.28 18.51 -0.92
C ILE A 119 -40.20 19.80 -0.12
N ILE A 120 -40.51 20.93 -0.75
CA ILE A 120 -40.40 22.22 -0.10
C ILE A 120 -41.48 22.38 0.99
N MET A 121 -42.71 21.92 0.73
CA MET A 121 -43.82 22.01 1.69
C MET A 121 -43.68 21.02 2.85
N ASN A 122 -43.31 19.77 2.56
CA ASN A 122 -43.10 18.68 3.53
C ASN A 122 -41.63 18.57 3.95
N GLY A 123 -40.84 19.62 3.73
CA GLY A 123 -39.37 19.56 3.86
C GLY A 123 -38.89 19.10 5.22
N ARG A 124 -39.64 19.39 6.28
CA ARG A 124 -39.32 18.93 7.63
C ARG A 124 -39.31 17.40 7.75
N ASP A 125 -40.33 16.73 7.21
CA ASP A 125 -40.47 15.27 7.36
C ASP A 125 -39.42 14.54 6.52
N VAL A 126 -39.19 15.01 5.30
CA VAL A 126 -38.12 14.50 4.43
C VAL A 126 -36.74 14.73 5.06
N TYR A 127 -36.52 15.92 5.63
CA TYR A 127 -35.25 16.26 6.28
C TYR A 127 -34.96 15.37 7.48
N ILE A 128 -35.98 15.05 8.29
CA ILE A 128 -35.83 14.12 9.41
C ILE A 128 -35.33 12.75 8.93
N ILE A 129 -35.88 12.24 7.82
CA ILE A 129 -35.43 10.96 7.24
C ILE A 129 -33.98 11.06 6.79
N VAL A 130 -33.60 12.11 6.04
CA VAL A 130 -32.22 12.30 5.58
C VAL A 130 -31.25 12.42 6.76
N VAL A 131 -31.57 13.26 7.77
CA VAL A 131 -30.76 13.42 8.98
C VAL A 131 -30.55 12.10 9.72
N SER A 132 -31.60 11.27 9.83
CA SER A 132 -31.54 9.98 10.52
C SER A 132 -30.54 9.00 9.90
N VAL A 133 -30.23 9.15 8.61
CA VAL A 133 -29.30 8.30 7.86
C VAL A 133 -27.90 8.92 7.82
N ILE A 134 -27.82 10.22 7.50
CA ILE A 134 -26.57 10.93 7.24
C ILE A 134 -25.80 11.24 8.53
N VAL A 135 -26.48 11.67 9.60
CA VAL A 135 -25.81 12.05 10.85
C VAL A 135 -25.07 10.87 11.51
N PRO A 136 -25.67 9.67 11.67
CA PRO A 136 -24.93 8.50 12.15
C PRO A 136 -23.74 8.14 11.26
N THR A 137 -23.86 8.34 9.94
CA THR A 137 -22.77 8.11 8.98
C THR A 137 -21.61 9.09 9.19
N ILE A 138 -21.90 10.37 9.40
CA ILE A 138 -20.88 11.38 9.76
C ILE A 138 -20.17 10.99 11.06
N PHE A 139 -20.91 10.57 12.10
CA PHE A 139 -20.30 10.11 13.35
C PHE A 139 -19.41 8.88 13.13
N ALA A 140 -19.85 7.92 12.32
CA ALA A 140 -19.05 6.74 11.97
C ALA A 140 -17.76 7.13 11.21
N LEU A 141 -17.82 8.11 10.30
CA LEU A 141 -16.65 8.63 9.59
C LEU A 141 -15.68 9.37 10.51
N LEU A 142 -16.19 10.18 11.44
CA LEU A 142 -15.36 10.85 12.44
C LEU A 142 -14.67 9.83 13.36
N ALA A 143 -15.39 8.78 13.78
CA ALA A 143 -14.82 7.67 14.53
C ALA A 143 -13.75 6.91 13.71
N LEU A 144 -13.98 6.73 12.41
CA LEU A 144 -13.02 6.12 11.49
C LEU A 144 -11.74 6.97 11.33
N ILE A 145 -11.89 8.29 11.19
CA ILE A 145 -10.76 9.24 11.13
C ILE A 145 -9.98 9.20 12.45
N ALA A 146 -10.67 9.23 13.59
CA ALA A 146 -10.04 9.12 14.90
C ALA A 146 -9.29 7.78 15.05
N PHE A 147 -9.89 6.66 14.62
CA PHE A 147 -9.24 5.36 14.58
C PHE A 147 -7.93 5.42 13.80
N PHE A 148 -7.92 5.98 12.59
CA PHE A 148 -6.68 6.09 11.82
C PHE A 148 -5.66 7.04 12.45
N ALA A 149 -6.09 8.14 13.07
CA ALA A 149 -5.19 9.03 13.77
C ALA A 149 -4.48 8.33 14.94
N PHE A 150 -5.19 7.52 15.73
CA PHE A 150 -4.62 6.78 16.85
C PHE A 150 -3.76 5.57 16.41
N PHE A 151 -4.19 4.88 15.36
CA PHE A 151 -3.58 3.62 14.89
C PHE A 151 -2.77 3.79 13.60
N TRP A 152 -2.31 5.00 13.31
CA TRP A 152 -1.64 5.38 12.06
C TRP A 152 -0.42 4.52 11.70
N LYS A 153 0.28 4.03 12.73
CA LYS A 153 1.50 3.25 12.61
C LYS A 153 1.27 1.73 12.59
N GLU A 154 0.05 1.27 12.84
CA GLU A 154 -0.26 -0.16 12.80
C GLU A 154 -0.02 -0.71 11.38
N PRO A 155 0.61 -1.87 11.23
CA PRO A 155 1.04 -2.38 9.93
C PRO A 155 -0.15 -2.61 8.98
N GLU A 156 -1.29 -3.06 9.51
CA GLU A 156 -2.51 -3.24 8.72
C GLU A 156 -3.03 -1.91 8.15
N VAL A 157 -2.88 -0.80 8.89
CA VAL A 157 -3.26 0.54 8.43
C VAL A 157 -2.27 1.06 7.39
N ARG A 158 -0.97 0.91 7.66
CA ARG A 158 0.11 1.35 6.75
C ARG A 158 0.07 0.63 5.40
N SER A 159 -0.31 -0.65 5.40
CA SER A 159 -0.45 -1.45 4.17
C SER A 159 -1.45 -0.87 3.16
N ARG A 160 -2.43 -0.10 3.63
CA ARG A 160 -3.47 0.50 2.79
C ARG A 160 -3.04 1.79 2.10
N HIS A 161 -1.82 2.24 2.32
CA HIS A 161 -1.28 3.53 1.88
C HIS A 161 -2.02 4.72 2.50
N HIS A 162 -1.29 5.57 3.21
CA HIS A 162 -1.86 6.71 3.94
C HIS A 162 -2.58 7.71 3.06
N GLY A 163 -2.09 7.95 1.84
CA GLY A 163 -2.77 8.81 0.86
C GLY A 163 -4.15 8.29 0.47
N PHE A 164 -4.34 6.97 0.41
CA PHE A 164 -5.66 6.38 0.12
C PHE A 164 -6.64 6.63 1.26
N ILE A 165 -6.22 6.37 2.50
CA ILE A 165 -7.03 6.59 3.69
C ILE A 165 -7.45 8.06 3.80
N ILE A 166 -6.50 8.99 3.68
CA ILE A 166 -6.79 10.43 3.77
C ILE A 166 -7.76 10.86 2.67
N ASN A 167 -7.48 10.48 1.42
CA ASN A 167 -8.32 10.86 0.28
C ASN A 167 -9.75 10.33 0.45
N TYR A 168 -9.90 9.04 0.80
CA TYR A 168 -11.20 8.43 1.04
C TYR A 168 -11.96 9.14 2.17
N CYS A 169 -11.36 9.29 3.35
CA CYS A 169 -12.03 9.89 4.50
C CYS A 169 -12.41 11.35 4.22
N ALA A 170 -11.57 12.11 3.52
CA ALA A 170 -11.85 13.49 3.14
C ALA A 170 -13.04 13.56 2.17
N CYS A 171 -13.01 12.80 1.07
CA CYS A 171 -14.11 12.76 0.11
C CYS A 171 -15.43 12.29 0.75
N ALA A 172 -15.37 11.23 1.57
CA ALA A 172 -16.52 10.65 2.24
C ALA A 172 -17.17 11.65 3.22
N LEU A 173 -16.36 12.30 4.06
CA LEU A 173 -16.87 13.29 5.03
C LEU A 173 -17.42 14.52 4.32
N CYS A 174 -16.71 15.05 3.32
CA CYS A 174 -17.17 16.19 2.54
C CYS A 174 -18.48 15.88 1.80
N LEU A 175 -18.64 14.66 1.28
CA LEU A 175 -19.88 14.23 0.62
C LEU A 175 -21.07 14.26 1.58
N GLU A 176 -20.98 13.57 2.72
CA GLU A 176 -22.07 13.48 3.70
C GLU A 176 -22.44 14.86 4.28
N VAL A 177 -21.43 15.69 4.57
CA VAL A 177 -21.66 17.08 5.01
C VAL A 177 -22.34 17.90 3.91
N SER A 178 -21.92 17.75 2.65
CA SER A 178 -22.53 18.46 1.52
C SER A 178 -23.96 18.02 1.28
N VAL A 179 -24.26 16.73 1.42
CA VAL A 179 -25.63 16.19 1.35
C VAL A 179 -26.50 16.79 2.45
N LEU A 180 -26.02 16.82 3.70
CA LEU A 180 -26.76 17.38 4.82
C LEU A 180 -27.05 18.87 4.65
N ILE A 181 -26.03 19.65 4.23
CA ILE A 181 -26.18 21.08 3.95
C ILE A 181 -27.17 21.28 2.81
N SER A 182 -27.04 20.52 1.72
CA SER A 182 -27.93 20.63 0.55
C SER A 182 -29.37 20.31 0.92
N ALA A 183 -29.60 19.22 1.66
CA ALA A 183 -30.92 18.86 2.16
C ALA A 183 -31.50 19.97 3.06
N SER A 184 -30.71 20.53 3.98
CA SER A 184 -31.20 21.59 4.89
C SER A 184 -31.63 22.86 4.15
N ILE A 185 -30.96 23.21 3.06
CA ILE A 185 -31.26 24.40 2.26
C ILE A 185 -32.45 24.13 1.33
N ILE A 186 -32.45 23.01 0.61
CA ILE A 186 -33.53 22.62 -0.32
C ILE A 186 -34.86 22.45 0.41
N MET A 187 -34.83 21.84 1.59
CA MET A 187 -36.01 21.58 2.42
C MET A 187 -36.40 22.77 3.31
N GLN A 188 -35.83 23.96 3.05
CA GLN A 188 -36.11 25.23 3.74
C GLN A 188 -36.01 25.18 5.28
N ILE A 189 -35.12 24.35 5.81
CA ILE A 189 -34.84 24.27 7.24
C ILE A 189 -34.02 25.48 7.69
N THR A 190 -33.21 26.03 6.78
CA THR A 190 -32.38 27.21 7.03
C THR A 190 -33.15 28.52 6.83
N SER A 191 -32.53 29.65 7.19
CA SER A 191 -33.07 30.98 6.90
C SER A 191 -33.07 31.34 5.40
N ILE A 192 -32.37 30.56 4.57
CA ILE A 192 -32.32 30.71 3.12
C ILE A 192 -33.58 30.07 2.54
N LYS A 193 -34.58 30.89 2.19
CA LYS A 193 -35.90 30.43 1.71
C LYS A 193 -36.05 30.57 0.19
N ALA A 194 -36.50 29.50 -0.46
CA ALA A 194 -36.88 29.52 -1.87
C ALA A 194 -38.28 30.12 -2.09
N ILE A 195 -39.16 30.04 -1.08
CA ILE A 195 -40.50 30.63 -1.10
C ILE A 195 -40.47 31.97 -0.35
N THR A 196 -40.82 33.04 -1.04
CA THR A 196 -41.07 34.37 -0.46
C THR A 196 -42.58 34.60 -0.35
N ALA A 197 -42.99 35.68 0.32
CA ALA A 197 -44.39 36.08 0.40
C ALA A 197 -45.05 36.33 -0.98
N THR A 198 -44.23 36.52 -2.03
CA THR A 198 -44.67 36.79 -3.40
C THR A 198 -44.66 35.53 -4.29
N GLY A 199 -44.28 34.36 -3.77
CA GLY A 199 -44.21 33.11 -4.54
C GLY A 199 -42.81 32.47 -4.51
N MET A 200 -42.57 31.55 -5.43
CA MET A 200 -41.26 30.91 -5.59
C MET A 200 -40.26 31.89 -6.20
N ASN A 201 -39.06 31.97 -5.63
CA ASN A 201 -37.98 32.76 -6.19
C ASN A 201 -37.22 31.91 -7.22
N ASP A 202 -37.59 32.02 -8.49
CA ASP A 202 -36.97 31.23 -9.57
C ASP A 202 -35.45 31.43 -9.67
N THR A 203 -34.96 32.63 -9.33
CA THR A 203 -33.53 32.95 -9.25
C THR A 203 -32.83 32.18 -8.12
N TRP A 204 -33.54 31.87 -7.04
CA TRP A 204 -33.00 31.08 -5.95
C TRP A 204 -32.80 29.63 -6.38
N LEU A 205 -33.80 29.06 -7.06
CA LEU A 205 -33.78 27.66 -7.46
C LEU A 205 -32.68 27.41 -8.50
N SER A 206 -32.54 28.31 -9.48
CA SER A 206 -31.49 28.22 -10.51
C SER A 206 -30.09 28.49 -9.96
N LEU A 207 -29.91 29.40 -9.00
CA LEU A 207 -28.58 29.69 -8.46
C LEU A 207 -28.18 28.73 -7.33
N VAL A 208 -28.95 28.70 -6.24
CA VAL A 208 -28.60 27.94 -5.04
C VAL A 208 -28.74 26.44 -5.30
N GLY A 209 -29.84 26.02 -5.93
CA GLY A 209 -30.06 24.63 -6.30
C GLY A 209 -28.94 24.07 -7.19
N PHE A 210 -28.51 24.85 -8.19
CA PHE A 210 -27.40 24.48 -9.08
C PHE A 210 -26.08 24.27 -8.34
N TRP A 211 -25.69 25.18 -7.44
CA TRP A 211 -24.42 25.04 -6.73
C TRP A 211 -24.45 23.89 -5.74
N LEU A 212 -25.59 23.64 -5.08
CA LEU A 212 -25.74 22.49 -4.18
C LEU A 212 -25.68 21.17 -4.94
N ILE A 213 -26.39 21.04 -6.09
CA ILE A 213 -26.34 19.80 -6.87
C ILE A 213 -24.95 19.57 -7.43
N THR A 214 -24.28 20.63 -7.89
CA THR A 214 -22.91 20.58 -8.39
C THR A 214 -21.94 20.16 -7.29
N LEU A 215 -22.12 20.64 -6.06
CA LEU A 215 -21.28 20.28 -4.92
C LEU A 215 -21.44 18.80 -4.53
N VAL A 216 -22.68 18.33 -4.42
CA VAL A 216 -22.97 16.92 -4.13
C VAL A 216 -22.45 16.03 -5.26
N ASN A 217 -22.71 16.41 -6.52
CA ASN A 217 -22.22 15.73 -7.72
C ASN A 217 -20.71 15.61 -7.73
N PHE A 218 -20.01 16.71 -7.43
CA PHE A 218 -18.57 16.76 -7.32
C PHE A 218 -18.04 15.72 -6.33
N PHE A 219 -18.49 15.75 -5.07
CA PHE A 219 -17.97 14.83 -4.06
C PHE A 219 -18.37 13.38 -4.32
N ALA A 220 -19.58 13.14 -4.78
CA ALA A 220 -20.07 11.79 -5.07
C ALA A 220 -19.33 11.15 -6.24
N LEU A 221 -19.01 11.90 -7.30
CA LEU A 221 -18.15 11.41 -8.37
C LEU A 221 -16.69 11.25 -7.90
N ASN A 222 -16.19 12.15 -7.05
CA ASN A 222 -14.83 12.05 -6.52
C ASN A 222 -14.63 10.88 -5.53
N MET A 223 -15.70 10.26 -5.02
CA MET A 223 -15.59 9.02 -4.21
C MET A 223 -15.00 7.83 -4.98
N ILE A 224 -15.05 7.83 -6.32
CA ILE A 224 -14.40 6.80 -7.14
C ILE A 224 -12.88 7.00 -7.22
N VAL A 225 -12.41 8.24 -7.08
CA VAL A 225 -11.03 8.64 -7.33
C VAL A 225 -10.04 7.94 -6.39
N PRO A 226 -10.30 7.78 -5.07
CA PRO A 226 -9.44 6.97 -4.20
C PRO A 226 -9.24 5.53 -4.71
N VAL A 227 -10.29 4.91 -5.26
CA VAL A 227 -10.26 3.53 -5.78
C VAL A 227 -9.38 3.45 -7.03
N VAL A 228 -9.48 4.42 -7.94
CA VAL A 228 -8.65 4.49 -9.15
C VAL A 228 -7.20 4.84 -8.82
N ALA A 229 -6.98 5.85 -7.97
CA ALA A 229 -5.66 6.28 -7.54
C ALA A 229 -4.88 5.14 -6.88
N ARG A 230 -5.56 4.33 -6.07
CA ARG A 230 -4.97 3.13 -5.48
C ARG A 230 -4.63 2.06 -6.51
N MET A 231 -5.51 1.78 -7.47
CA MET A 231 -5.20 0.81 -8.53
C MET A 231 -4.00 1.26 -9.37
N ARG A 232 -3.89 2.57 -9.67
CA ARG A 232 -2.71 3.13 -10.31
C ARG A 232 -1.46 2.99 -9.44
N TYR A 233 -1.56 3.26 -8.15
CA TYR A 233 -0.45 3.06 -7.22
C TYR A 233 0.06 1.60 -7.22
N ILE A 234 -0.86 0.62 -7.21
CA ILE A 234 -0.51 -0.80 -7.34
C ILE A 234 0.15 -1.08 -8.69
N ASN A 235 -0.38 -0.55 -9.78
CA ASN A 235 0.18 -0.71 -11.12
C ASN A 235 1.62 -0.15 -11.22
N GLU A 236 1.85 1.05 -10.69
CA GLU A 236 3.18 1.68 -10.66
C GLU A 236 4.18 0.87 -9.84
N LEU A 237 3.76 0.37 -8.67
CA LEU A 237 4.62 -0.46 -7.82
C LEU A 237 4.94 -1.82 -8.45
N TYR A 238 3.95 -2.47 -9.04
CA TYR A 238 4.08 -3.85 -9.52
C TYR A 238 4.63 -3.93 -10.95
N VAL A 239 4.02 -3.21 -11.89
CA VAL A 239 4.35 -3.27 -13.32
C VAL A 239 5.56 -2.41 -13.63
N HIS A 240 5.57 -1.16 -13.13
CA HIS A 240 6.65 -0.21 -13.42
C HIS A 240 7.80 -0.26 -12.41
N ARG A 241 7.69 -1.07 -11.34
CA ARG A 241 8.66 -1.16 -10.24
C ARG A 241 9.03 0.23 -9.68
N ASN A 242 8.10 1.18 -9.75
CA ASN A 242 8.31 2.57 -9.35
C ASN A 242 8.07 2.73 -7.84
N ARG A 243 9.17 2.72 -7.08
CA ARG A 243 9.16 2.78 -5.61
C ARG A 243 8.62 4.09 -5.04
N PHE A 244 8.73 5.17 -5.81
CA PHE A 244 8.31 6.51 -5.41
C PHE A 244 7.02 6.91 -6.12
N ALA A 245 6.17 5.94 -6.45
CA ALA A 245 4.88 6.16 -7.07
C ALA A 245 4.08 7.22 -6.30
N SER A 246 3.83 8.35 -6.96
CA SER A 246 3.06 9.44 -6.37
C SER A 246 1.57 9.10 -6.41
N TYR A 247 0.95 9.00 -5.23
CA TYR A 247 -0.48 8.78 -5.11
C TYR A 247 -1.30 10.00 -5.58
N TRP A 248 -0.85 11.21 -5.26
CA TRP A 248 -1.65 12.45 -5.42
C TRP A 248 -1.75 12.97 -6.85
N GLY A 249 -0.95 12.45 -7.79
CA GLY A 249 -1.06 12.84 -9.20
C GLY A 249 -2.44 12.49 -9.78
N VAL A 250 -2.99 11.33 -9.43
CA VAL A 250 -4.28 10.86 -9.96
C VAL A 250 -5.46 11.72 -9.48
N PRO A 251 -5.61 12.01 -8.17
CA PRO A 251 -6.64 12.92 -7.68
C PRO A 251 -6.63 14.29 -8.36
N ILE A 252 -5.46 14.89 -8.58
CA ILE A 252 -5.35 16.21 -9.23
C ILE A 252 -5.83 16.15 -10.69
N ILE A 253 -5.45 15.12 -11.44
CA ILE A 253 -5.90 14.94 -12.83
C ILE A 253 -7.43 14.80 -12.88
N TYR A 254 -8.01 14.03 -11.97
CA TYR A 254 -9.46 13.83 -11.96
C TYR A 254 -10.26 15.03 -11.46
N LEU A 255 -9.67 15.85 -10.59
CA LEU A 255 -10.22 17.16 -10.23
C LEU A 255 -10.36 18.04 -11.48
N VAL A 256 -9.29 18.17 -12.27
CA VAL A 256 -9.32 18.95 -13.52
C VAL A 256 -10.30 18.34 -14.52
N LEU A 257 -10.30 17.01 -14.67
CA LEU A 257 -11.22 16.33 -15.57
C LEU A 257 -12.69 16.58 -15.22
N TYR A 258 -13.04 16.56 -13.93
CA TYR A 258 -14.39 16.88 -13.48
C TYR A 258 -14.82 18.27 -13.94
N PHE A 259 -13.96 19.27 -13.73
CA PHE A 259 -14.27 20.63 -14.12
C PHE A 259 -14.44 20.76 -15.63
N LEU A 260 -13.58 20.12 -16.42
CA LEU A 260 -13.65 20.18 -17.88
C LEU A 260 -14.82 19.41 -18.49
N THR A 261 -15.46 18.49 -17.75
CA THR A 261 -16.50 17.61 -18.27
C THR A 261 -17.84 17.80 -17.55
N ALA A 262 -18.03 17.16 -16.39
CA ALA A 262 -19.26 17.16 -15.63
C ALA A 262 -19.71 18.58 -15.25
N PHE A 263 -18.81 19.40 -14.70
CA PHE A 263 -19.15 20.77 -14.31
C PHE A 263 -19.54 21.64 -15.51
N MET A 264 -18.73 21.66 -16.57
CA MET A 264 -19.03 22.47 -17.76
C MET A 264 -20.38 22.10 -18.39
N SER A 265 -20.70 20.81 -18.48
CA SER A 265 -22.00 20.35 -19.01
C SER A 265 -23.18 20.88 -18.18
N MET A 266 -23.10 20.78 -16.85
CA MET A 266 -24.15 21.30 -15.97
C MET A 266 -24.24 22.83 -16.04
N ALA A 267 -23.10 23.53 -16.06
CA ALA A 267 -23.04 24.99 -16.09
C ALA A 267 -23.54 25.59 -17.41
N ILE A 268 -23.22 24.98 -18.55
CA ILE A 268 -23.72 25.39 -19.86
C ILE A 268 -25.25 25.26 -19.90
N CYS A 269 -25.77 24.12 -19.44
CA CYS A 269 -27.22 23.91 -19.41
C CYS A 269 -27.97 24.87 -18.50
N GLU A 270 -27.36 25.30 -17.40
CA GLU A 270 -27.99 26.24 -16.46
C GLU A 270 -27.91 27.70 -16.92
N TYR A 271 -26.78 28.12 -17.51
CA TYR A 271 -26.50 29.55 -17.73
C TYR A 271 -26.37 29.99 -19.18
N ALA A 272 -26.07 29.08 -20.12
CA ALA A 272 -25.81 29.44 -21.51
C ALA A 272 -26.99 29.16 -22.45
N VAL A 273 -27.89 28.25 -22.06
CA VAL A 273 -29.06 27.88 -22.85
C VAL A 273 -30.21 28.86 -22.59
N ASP A 274 -30.96 29.20 -23.63
CA ASP A 274 -32.14 30.05 -23.53
C ASP A 274 -33.14 29.43 -22.52
N PRO A 275 -33.62 30.19 -21.51
CA PRO A 275 -34.61 29.70 -20.55
C PRO A 275 -35.87 29.12 -21.17
N THR A 276 -36.19 29.49 -22.43
CA THR A 276 -37.35 28.97 -23.17
C THR A 276 -37.14 27.55 -23.73
N THR A 277 -35.91 27.05 -23.77
CA THR A 277 -35.57 25.70 -24.25
C THR A 277 -34.70 24.98 -23.22
N PRO A 278 -35.28 24.42 -22.15
CA PRO A 278 -34.49 23.77 -21.11
C PRO A 278 -33.71 22.57 -21.69
N CYS A 279 -32.47 22.38 -21.23
CA CYS A 279 -31.71 21.18 -21.56
C CYS A 279 -32.48 19.92 -21.15
N THR A 280 -32.41 18.91 -22.01
CA THR A 280 -32.80 17.54 -21.64
C THR A 280 -31.90 17.00 -20.53
N ALA A 281 -32.38 16.03 -19.75
CA ALA A 281 -31.55 15.36 -18.73
C ALA A 281 -30.27 14.75 -19.34
N THR A 282 -30.35 14.22 -20.56
CA THR A 282 -29.20 13.68 -21.31
C THR A 282 -28.14 14.75 -21.59
N GLU A 283 -28.54 15.94 -22.04
CA GLU A 283 -27.62 17.05 -22.28
C GLU A 283 -26.97 17.51 -20.98
N LYS A 284 -27.77 17.67 -19.91
CA LYS A 284 -27.29 18.07 -18.58
C LYS A 284 -26.25 17.10 -18.03
N PHE A 285 -26.46 15.79 -18.17
CA PHE A 285 -25.54 14.75 -17.67
C PHE A 285 -24.48 14.29 -18.68
N SER A 286 -24.43 14.85 -19.88
CA SER A 286 -23.48 14.42 -20.92
C SER A 286 -22.02 14.51 -20.46
N GLY A 287 -21.64 15.59 -19.76
CA GLY A 287 -20.32 15.73 -19.14
C GLY A 287 -20.03 14.67 -18.07
N THR A 288 -21.02 14.32 -17.24
CA THR A 288 -20.88 13.25 -16.24
C THR A 288 -20.70 11.88 -16.90
N ILE A 289 -21.43 11.61 -17.99
CA ILE A 289 -21.29 10.38 -18.78
C ILE A 289 -19.86 10.27 -19.32
N VAL A 290 -19.33 11.35 -19.91
CA VAL A 290 -17.94 11.40 -20.41
C VAL A 290 -16.94 11.19 -19.28
N PHE A 291 -17.11 11.86 -18.14
CA PHE A 291 -16.26 11.71 -16.97
C PHE A 291 -16.18 10.26 -16.48
N VAL A 292 -17.34 9.60 -16.35
CA VAL A 292 -17.43 8.20 -15.89
C VAL A 292 -16.88 7.24 -16.96
N ALA A 293 -17.11 7.49 -18.24
CA ALA A 293 -16.53 6.68 -19.32
C ALA A 293 -14.99 6.69 -19.29
N ILE A 294 -14.38 7.88 -19.13
CA ILE A 294 -12.92 8.02 -19.01
C ILE A 294 -12.39 7.27 -17.78
N HIS A 295 -13.09 7.36 -16.64
CA HIS A 295 -12.76 6.57 -15.46
C HIS A 295 -12.73 5.07 -15.75
N ASN A 296 -13.75 4.56 -16.44
CA ASN A 296 -13.87 3.14 -16.74
C ASN A 296 -12.72 2.65 -17.61
N VAL A 297 -12.43 3.35 -18.71
CA VAL A 297 -11.33 2.98 -19.61
C VAL A 297 -10.00 2.98 -18.84
N HIS A 298 -9.72 4.04 -18.08
CA HIS A 298 -8.49 4.11 -17.30
C HIS A 298 -8.40 3.01 -16.24
N TYR A 299 -9.46 2.77 -15.48
CA TYR A 299 -9.46 1.76 -14.42
C TYR A 299 -9.29 0.34 -14.98
N PHE A 300 -10.06 -0.04 -16.01
CA PHE A 300 -9.95 -1.36 -16.60
C PHE A 300 -8.59 -1.59 -17.27
N TYR A 301 -7.99 -0.55 -17.87
CA TYR A 301 -6.60 -0.62 -18.34
C TYR A 301 -5.63 -0.94 -17.19
N LEU A 302 -5.74 -0.25 -16.06
CA LEU A 302 -4.87 -0.49 -14.90
C LEU A 302 -5.05 -1.90 -14.33
N VAL A 303 -6.30 -2.38 -14.21
CA VAL A 303 -6.61 -3.75 -13.74
C VAL A 303 -6.03 -4.79 -14.68
N TRP A 304 -6.18 -4.60 -15.99
CA TRP A 304 -5.63 -5.50 -17.00
C TRP A 304 -4.10 -5.54 -16.93
N SER A 305 -3.46 -4.37 -16.91
CA SER A 305 -2.00 -4.23 -16.85
C SER A 305 -1.41 -4.79 -15.54
N ALA A 306 -2.10 -4.62 -14.41
CA ALA A 306 -1.66 -5.08 -13.10
C ALA A 306 -2.30 -6.40 -12.65
N TRP A 307 -2.86 -7.22 -13.55
CA TRP A 307 -3.61 -8.41 -13.15
C TRP A 307 -2.79 -9.41 -12.31
N GLY A 308 -1.48 -9.53 -12.59
CA GLY A 308 -0.55 -10.35 -11.80
C GLY A 308 -0.33 -9.86 -10.36
N ALA A 309 -0.66 -8.59 -10.07
CA ALA A 309 -0.51 -8.01 -8.73
C ALA A 309 -1.50 -8.61 -7.72
N LYS A 310 -2.58 -9.28 -8.17
CA LYS A 310 -3.61 -9.85 -7.29
C LYS A 310 -3.08 -10.85 -6.26
N ASP A 311 -1.96 -11.51 -6.57
CA ASP A 311 -1.35 -12.50 -5.67
C ASP A 311 -0.49 -11.82 -4.59
N TYR A 312 -0.02 -10.60 -4.83
CA TYR A 312 0.86 -9.84 -3.92
C TYR A 312 0.10 -8.81 -3.08
N PHE A 313 -0.99 -8.26 -3.62
CA PHE A 313 -1.80 -7.21 -3.01
C PHE A 313 -3.16 -7.77 -2.58
N ILE A 314 -3.34 -7.90 -1.26
CA ILE A 314 -4.54 -8.54 -0.70
C ILE A 314 -5.84 -7.78 -0.99
N ASP A 315 -5.74 -6.48 -1.20
CA ASP A 315 -6.85 -5.59 -1.52
C ASP A 315 -7.14 -5.50 -3.02
N PHE A 316 -6.35 -6.11 -3.90
CA PHE A 316 -6.53 -5.97 -5.34
C PHE A 316 -7.95 -6.33 -5.78
N VAL A 317 -8.41 -7.53 -5.38
CA VAL A 317 -9.75 -8.04 -5.70
C VAL A 317 -10.83 -7.20 -5.03
N GLY A 318 -10.60 -6.78 -3.78
CA GLY A 318 -11.50 -5.87 -3.08
C GLY A 318 -11.65 -4.54 -3.80
N ASN A 319 -10.56 -3.98 -4.30
CA ASN A 319 -10.55 -2.73 -5.06
C ASN A 319 -11.34 -2.86 -6.37
N VAL A 320 -11.15 -3.97 -7.11
CA VAL A 320 -11.93 -4.27 -8.33
C VAL A 320 -13.42 -4.36 -8.01
N ARG A 321 -13.81 -5.10 -6.97
CA ARG A 321 -15.22 -5.23 -6.59
C ARG A 321 -15.85 -3.89 -6.21
N MET A 322 -15.15 -3.07 -5.43
CA MET A 322 -15.63 -1.74 -5.06
C MET A 322 -15.83 -0.86 -6.28
N TYR A 323 -14.89 -0.90 -7.22
CA TYR A 323 -15.02 -0.18 -8.48
C TYR A 323 -16.25 -0.66 -9.27
N MET A 324 -16.48 -1.98 -9.35
CA MET A 324 -17.66 -2.53 -10.03
C MET A 324 -18.97 -2.09 -9.37
N ILE A 325 -19.04 -2.05 -8.03
CA ILE A 325 -20.22 -1.56 -7.31
C ILE A 325 -20.45 -0.09 -7.60
N PHE A 326 -19.38 0.72 -7.58
CA PHE A 326 -19.47 2.13 -7.90
C PHE A 326 -19.91 2.35 -9.36
N PHE A 327 -19.33 1.58 -10.29
CA PHE A 327 -19.65 1.61 -11.71
C PHE A 327 -21.14 1.31 -11.93
N VAL A 328 -21.64 0.19 -11.41
CA VAL A 328 -23.04 -0.20 -11.57
C VAL A 328 -23.96 0.82 -10.90
N GLY A 329 -23.66 1.24 -9.67
CA GLY A 329 -24.46 2.23 -8.95
C GLY A 329 -24.57 3.55 -9.70
N THR A 330 -23.44 4.09 -10.15
CA THR A 330 -23.40 5.39 -10.84
C THR A 330 -24.12 5.34 -12.18
N TRP A 331 -23.94 4.27 -12.96
CA TRP A 331 -24.66 4.12 -14.22
C TRP A 331 -26.15 3.88 -14.03
N ALA A 332 -26.54 3.09 -13.02
CA ALA A 332 -27.94 2.93 -12.66
C ALA A 332 -28.55 4.28 -12.25
N ALA A 333 -27.80 5.10 -11.51
CA ALA A 333 -28.25 6.42 -11.10
C ALA A 333 -28.44 7.37 -12.28
N ILE A 334 -27.48 7.42 -13.20
CA ILE A 334 -27.57 8.23 -14.43
C ILE A 334 -28.74 7.74 -15.30
N ALA A 335 -28.84 6.43 -15.54
CA ALA A 335 -29.90 5.86 -16.37
C ALA A 335 -31.29 6.12 -15.76
N TYR A 336 -31.45 5.93 -14.45
CA TYR A 336 -32.68 6.24 -13.76
C TYR A 336 -33.02 7.73 -13.85
N GLY A 337 -32.05 8.62 -13.65
CA GLY A 337 -32.26 10.07 -13.77
C GLY A 337 -32.66 10.52 -15.19
N ILE A 338 -32.11 9.89 -16.23
CA ILE A 338 -32.49 10.15 -17.63
C ILE A 338 -33.91 9.63 -17.93
N VAL A 339 -34.26 8.44 -17.41
CA VAL A 339 -35.56 7.82 -17.68
C VAL A 339 -36.69 8.46 -16.88
N SER A 340 -36.45 8.84 -15.62
CA SER A 340 -37.48 9.44 -14.78
C SER A 340 -37.80 10.88 -15.16
N ASP A 341 -36.82 11.61 -15.73
CA ASP A 341 -36.88 13.03 -16.07
C ASP A 341 -37.44 13.92 -14.94
N ASN A 342 -37.34 13.44 -13.69
CA ASN A 342 -37.84 14.12 -12.51
C ASN A 342 -36.65 14.57 -11.64
N PRO A 343 -36.45 15.89 -11.48
CA PRO A 343 -35.38 16.44 -10.65
C PRO A 343 -35.40 15.95 -9.19
N ALA A 344 -36.57 15.71 -8.60
CA ALA A 344 -36.70 15.22 -7.22
C ALA A 344 -36.13 13.80 -7.07
N ASP A 345 -36.47 12.93 -8.03
CA ASP A 345 -35.98 11.55 -8.10
C ASP A 345 -34.45 11.50 -8.18
N ILE A 346 -33.85 12.41 -8.94
CA ILE A 346 -32.40 12.57 -9.01
C ILE A 346 -31.87 12.90 -7.61
N TRP A 347 -32.37 13.95 -6.94
CA TRP A 347 -31.91 14.33 -5.60
C TRP A 347 -31.94 13.18 -4.58
N TYR A 348 -33.05 12.45 -4.51
CA TYR A 348 -33.18 11.32 -3.58
C TYR A 348 -32.16 10.23 -3.87
N LEU A 349 -31.91 9.96 -5.15
CA LEU A 349 -30.92 9.00 -5.58
C LEU A 349 -29.52 9.44 -5.13
N TRP A 350 -29.14 10.71 -5.33
CA TRP A 350 -27.85 11.23 -4.86
C TRP A 350 -27.71 11.19 -3.32
N PHE A 351 -28.80 11.25 -2.55
CA PHE A 351 -28.73 11.14 -1.08
C PHE A 351 -28.48 9.70 -0.60
N PHE A 352 -29.17 8.71 -1.18
CA PHE A 352 -29.14 7.34 -0.64
C PHE A 352 -28.19 6.40 -1.39
N GLU A 353 -27.93 6.66 -2.67
CA GLU A 353 -26.97 5.88 -3.47
C GLU A 353 -25.54 6.13 -3.00
N THR A 354 -25.21 7.38 -2.70
CA THR A 354 -23.90 7.79 -2.18
C THR A 354 -23.64 7.20 -0.80
N TRP A 355 -24.66 7.26 0.07
CA TRP A 355 -24.65 6.63 1.39
C TRP A 355 -24.38 5.12 1.29
N PHE A 356 -25.09 4.41 0.41
CA PHE A 356 -24.88 2.98 0.16
C PHE A 356 -23.42 2.70 -0.25
N LYS A 357 -22.91 3.43 -1.25
CA LYS A 357 -21.53 3.27 -1.73
C LYS A 357 -20.52 3.48 -0.60
N LEU A 358 -20.71 4.53 0.20
CA LEU A 358 -19.81 4.87 1.30
C LEU A 358 -19.73 3.74 2.33
N TRP A 359 -20.86 3.20 2.77
CA TRP A 359 -20.86 2.10 3.73
C TRP A 359 -20.22 0.83 3.17
N VAL A 360 -20.53 0.48 1.91
CA VAL A 360 -19.91 -0.67 1.25
C VAL A 360 -18.40 -0.51 1.16
N ILE A 361 -17.91 0.64 0.68
CA ILE A 361 -16.47 0.89 0.53
C ILE A 361 -15.78 0.94 1.90
N GLY A 362 -16.41 1.57 2.90
CA GLY A 362 -15.88 1.69 4.25
C GLY A 362 -15.71 0.34 4.94
N ILE A 363 -16.75 -0.50 4.91
CA ILE A 363 -16.70 -1.84 5.52
C ILE A 363 -15.70 -2.73 4.77
N GLU A 364 -15.70 -2.71 3.43
CA GLU A 364 -14.83 -3.56 2.64
C GLU A 364 -13.34 -3.27 2.87
N ASN A 365 -12.96 -1.99 2.97
CA ASN A 365 -11.56 -1.62 3.17
C ASN A 365 -11.10 -1.73 4.61
N PHE A 366 -11.96 -1.33 5.54
CA PHE A 366 -11.53 -0.99 6.90
C PHE A 366 -12.17 -1.87 7.96
N GLY A 367 -13.28 -2.54 7.68
CA GLY A 367 -13.99 -3.38 8.65
C GLY A 367 -13.08 -4.42 9.32
N PHE A 368 -12.37 -5.23 8.52
CA PHE A 368 -11.46 -6.24 9.07
C PHE A 368 -10.23 -5.63 9.77
N ILE A 369 -9.73 -4.49 9.28
CA ILE A 369 -8.59 -3.79 9.90
C ILE A 369 -8.98 -3.31 11.29
N ILE A 370 -10.14 -2.64 11.40
CA ILE A 370 -10.65 -2.13 12.67
C ILE A 370 -10.84 -3.28 13.65
N VAL A 371 -11.48 -4.37 13.24
CA VAL A 371 -11.72 -5.54 14.10
C VAL A 371 -10.39 -6.15 14.57
N ARG A 372 -9.40 -6.30 13.69
CA ARG A 372 -8.10 -6.88 14.06
C ARG A 372 -7.31 -5.98 15.01
N VAL A 373 -7.20 -4.69 14.67
CA VAL A 373 -6.43 -3.73 15.46
C VAL A 373 -7.07 -3.53 16.83
N LEU A 374 -8.38 -3.29 16.89
CA LEU A 374 -9.09 -3.15 18.18
C LEU A 374 -9.10 -4.46 18.96
N GLY A 375 -9.30 -5.60 18.31
CA GLY A 375 -9.25 -6.92 18.95
C GLY A 375 -7.92 -7.15 19.68
N ARG A 376 -6.80 -6.83 19.01
CA ARG A 376 -5.44 -6.90 19.59
C ARG A 376 -5.28 -5.98 20.80
N LYS A 377 -5.81 -4.76 20.75
CA LYS A 377 -5.67 -3.77 21.84
C LYS A 377 -6.60 -4.06 23.03
N ILE A 378 -7.81 -4.56 22.78
CA ILE A 378 -8.83 -4.77 23.82
C ILE A 378 -8.68 -6.14 24.48
N THR A 379 -8.62 -7.22 23.68
CA THR A 379 -8.75 -8.59 24.21
C THR A 379 -7.42 -9.27 24.49
N LYS A 380 -6.28 -8.65 24.15
CA LYS A 380 -4.94 -9.26 24.07
C LYS A 380 -4.83 -10.50 23.16
N GLY A 381 -5.96 -11.05 22.71
CA GLY A 381 -6.05 -12.05 21.65
C GLY A 381 -5.90 -11.38 20.29
N SER A 382 -5.43 -12.14 19.30
CA SER A 382 -5.50 -11.69 17.91
C SER A 382 -6.71 -12.34 17.25
N SER A 383 -7.83 -11.63 17.32
CA SER A 383 -8.94 -11.87 16.40
C SER A 383 -8.39 -11.85 14.98
N LEU A 384 -8.86 -12.79 14.14
CA LEU A 384 -8.46 -12.90 12.74
C LEU A 384 -6.97 -13.26 12.51
N ARG A 385 -6.31 -13.99 13.44
CA ARG A 385 -4.92 -14.52 13.24
C ARG A 385 -4.70 -15.20 11.89
N GLY A 386 -5.71 -15.93 11.40
CA GLY A 386 -5.63 -16.67 10.14
C GLY A 386 -5.81 -15.84 8.88
N LEU A 387 -6.08 -14.53 9.01
CA LEU A 387 -6.16 -13.62 7.88
C LEU A 387 -4.86 -12.86 7.74
N ASP A 388 -4.31 -12.82 6.54
CA ASP A 388 -3.38 -11.75 6.19
C ASP A 388 -4.22 -10.48 6.00
N LEU A 389 -3.79 -9.33 6.51
CA LEU A 389 -4.40 -8.03 6.22
C LEU A 389 -3.37 -6.99 5.76
N GLU A 390 -2.09 -7.37 5.77
CA GLU A 390 -0.96 -6.50 5.40
C GLU A 390 -0.60 -6.73 3.93
N GLY A 391 -0.66 -7.98 3.47
CA GLY A 391 -0.23 -8.38 2.13
C GLY A 391 1.28 -8.59 2.04
N GLU A 392 1.67 -9.42 1.09
CA GLU A 392 3.07 -9.86 0.91
C GLU A 392 3.97 -8.70 0.51
N HIS A 393 3.51 -7.86 -0.43
CA HIS A 393 4.28 -6.71 -0.90
C HIS A 393 4.65 -5.72 0.23
N PHE A 394 3.70 -5.45 1.13
CA PHE A 394 3.96 -4.56 2.26
C PHE A 394 4.97 -5.17 3.24
N ARG A 395 4.82 -6.45 3.57
CA ARG A 395 5.76 -7.17 4.43
C ARG A 395 7.18 -7.16 3.88
N GLU A 396 7.34 -7.42 2.58
CA GLU A 396 8.65 -7.35 1.94
C GLU A 396 9.27 -5.96 2.04
N GLY A 397 8.47 -4.92 1.80
CA GLY A 397 8.92 -3.53 1.92
C GLY A 397 9.36 -3.15 3.34
N GLU A 398 8.64 -3.60 4.38
CA GLU A 398 8.99 -3.35 5.77
C GLU A 398 10.14 -4.22 6.27
N ASN A 399 10.14 -5.52 5.95
CA ASN A 399 11.21 -6.43 6.29
C ASN A 399 12.53 -5.99 5.68
N ARG A 400 12.52 -5.45 4.45
CA ARG A 400 13.70 -4.84 3.84
C ARG A 400 14.27 -3.70 4.69
N LYS A 401 13.43 -2.77 5.16
CA LYS A 401 13.87 -1.71 6.08
C LYS A 401 14.43 -2.31 7.36
N GLY A 402 13.82 -3.40 7.82
CA GLY A 402 14.28 -4.21 8.92
C GLY A 402 15.70 -4.75 8.74
N VAL A 403 15.98 -5.41 7.61
CA VAL A 403 17.31 -5.90 7.24
C VAL A 403 18.32 -4.76 7.24
N VAL A 404 18.01 -3.64 6.59
CA VAL A 404 18.89 -2.47 6.57
C VAL A 404 19.19 -1.96 8.00
N ASN A 405 18.19 -1.94 8.88
CA ASN A 405 18.40 -1.53 10.27
C ASN A 405 19.27 -2.53 11.06
N LEU A 406 19.12 -3.83 10.82
CA LEU A 406 19.98 -4.87 11.41
C LEU A 406 21.43 -4.73 10.91
N LEU A 407 21.63 -4.43 9.64
CA LEU A 407 22.98 -4.26 9.08
C LEU A 407 23.66 -2.96 9.51
N ARG A 408 22.90 -1.95 9.94
CA ARG A 408 23.45 -0.69 10.47
C ARG A 408 24.01 -0.81 11.89
N ILE A 409 23.60 -1.81 12.65
CA ILE A 409 24.11 -2.07 14.00
C ILE A 409 25.23 -3.11 13.84
N PRO A 410 26.50 -2.77 14.14
CA PRO A 410 27.64 -3.64 13.88
C PRO A 410 27.49 -5.05 14.49
N GLU A 411 27.00 -5.14 15.72
CA GLU A 411 26.86 -6.42 16.42
C GLU A 411 25.83 -7.33 15.75
N THR A 412 24.68 -6.80 15.34
CA THR A 412 23.68 -7.60 14.61
C THR A 412 24.11 -7.90 13.19
N ALA A 413 24.87 -7.00 12.55
CA ALA A 413 25.43 -7.23 11.23
C ALA A 413 26.41 -8.41 11.26
N ASP A 414 27.27 -8.48 12.27
CA ASP A 414 28.26 -9.55 12.42
C ASP A 414 27.59 -10.89 12.79
N LEU A 415 26.57 -10.87 13.65
CA LEU A 415 25.75 -12.07 13.93
C LEU A 415 25.01 -12.55 12.68
N PHE A 416 24.44 -11.62 11.90
CA PHE A 416 23.72 -11.97 10.69
C PHE A 416 24.68 -12.54 9.64
N LEU A 417 25.83 -11.89 9.43
CA LEU A 417 26.89 -12.39 8.55
C LEU A 417 27.35 -13.80 8.96
N ALA A 418 27.60 -14.03 10.25
CA ALA A 418 28.00 -15.34 10.75
C ALA A 418 26.95 -16.41 10.48
N GLN A 419 25.67 -16.10 10.63
CA GLN A 419 24.59 -17.03 10.33
C GLN A 419 24.45 -17.28 8.82
N VAL A 420 24.53 -16.25 7.99
CA VAL A 420 24.43 -16.39 6.54
C VAL A 420 25.65 -17.11 5.95
N LYS A 421 26.83 -16.97 6.56
CA LYS A 421 28.02 -17.75 6.20
C LYS A 421 27.84 -19.26 6.39
N LYS A 422 27.06 -19.68 7.39
CA LYS A 422 26.67 -21.09 7.56
C LYS A 422 25.75 -21.59 6.44
N MET A 423 25.10 -20.66 5.73
CA MET A 423 24.23 -20.93 4.58
C MET A 423 24.94 -20.70 3.23
N HIS A 424 26.25 -20.44 3.24
CA HIS A 424 27.06 -20.16 2.04
C HIS A 424 26.49 -19.04 1.15
N ALA A 425 25.97 -18.00 1.77
CA ALA A 425 25.33 -16.87 1.09
C ALA A 425 25.83 -15.50 1.61
N GLU A 426 27.02 -15.48 2.23
CA GLU A 426 27.59 -14.29 2.89
C GLU A 426 27.80 -13.10 1.95
N GLU A 427 28.00 -13.35 0.65
CA GLU A 427 28.17 -12.33 -0.39
C GLU A 427 27.01 -11.33 -0.39
N ASN A 428 25.80 -11.80 -0.08
CA ASN A 428 24.62 -10.93 -0.01
C ASN A 428 24.72 -9.92 1.14
N ILE A 429 25.18 -10.36 2.32
CA ILE A 429 25.32 -9.49 3.49
C ILE A 429 26.51 -8.54 3.30
N LEU A 430 27.63 -9.05 2.77
CA LEU A 430 28.82 -8.27 2.46
C LEU A 430 28.51 -7.17 1.45
N PHE A 431 27.83 -7.50 0.35
CA PHE A 431 27.39 -6.52 -0.65
C PHE A 431 26.52 -5.42 -0.03
N LEU A 432 25.48 -5.79 0.73
CA LEU A 432 24.58 -4.82 1.35
C LEU A 432 25.33 -3.90 2.33
N ARG A 433 26.27 -4.44 3.11
CA ARG A 433 27.12 -3.66 4.02
C ARG A 433 28.02 -2.71 3.26
N SER A 434 28.72 -3.19 2.23
CA SER A 434 29.61 -2.38 1.39
C SER A 434 28.88 -1.22 0.72
N VAL A 435 27.65 -1.44 0.23
CA VAL A 435 26.83 -0.36 -0.33
C VAL A 435 26.36 0.63 0.74
N LEU A 436 25.98 0.17 1.94
CA LEU A 436 25.62 1.06 3.04
C LEU A 436 26.79 1.93 3.50
N ASP A 437 28.00 1.35 3.58
CA ASP A 437 29.21 2.05 3.97
C ASP A 437 29.66 3.05 2.90
N CYS A 438 29.58 2.67 1.62
CA CYS A 438 29.82 3.56 0.47
C CYS A 438 28.89 4.78 0.49
N ASN A 439 27.60 4.59 0.78
CA ASN A 439 26.63 5.69 0.85
C ASN A 439 26.90 6.67 2.01
N ASN A 440 27.59 6.23 3.08
CA ASN A 440 27.90 7.06 4.24
C ASN A 440 29.23 7.82 4.07
N ASN A 441 30.19 7.23 3.36
CA ASN A 441 31.53 7.77 3.17
C ASN A 441 31.68 8.23 1.72
N ARG A 442 31.48 9.53 1.46
CA ARG A 442 31.62 10.25 0.16
C ARG A 442 32.12 9.38 -1.00
N ASP A 443 31.27 9.20 -2.01
CA ASP A 443 31.46 8.42 -3.25
C ASP A 443 32.88 8.47 -3.84
N ASP A 444 33.77 7.61 -3.33
CA ASP A 444 35.09 7.37 -3.93
C ASP A 444 34.92 6.40 -5.09
N ALA A 445 35.31 6.83 -6.29
CA ALA A 445 35.24 6.03 -7.51
C ALA A 445 35.96 4.68 -7.37
N SER A 446 37.03 4.62 -6.56
CA SER A 446 37.78 3.39 -6.31
C SER A 446 36.97 2.38 -5.50
N VAL A 447 36.25 2.84 -4.48
CA VAL A 447 35.36 2.01 -3.65
C VAL A 447 34.18 1.50 -4.47
N VAL A 448 33.56 2.39 -5.26
CA VAL A 448 32.44 2.00 -6.14
C VAL A 448 32.85 0.92 -7.14
N ARG A 449 34.03 1.06 -7.77
CA ARG A 449 34.56 0.04 -8.68
C ARG A 449 34.85 -1.26 -7.95
N ALA A 450 35.47 -1.21 -6.77
CA ALA A 450 35.73 -2.40 -5.98
C ALA A 450 34.45 -3.18 -5.68
N ILE A 451 33.37 -2.50 -5.29
CA ILE A 451 32.07 -3.14 -5.04
C ILE A 451 31.50 -3.78 -6.32
N VAL A 452 31.61 -3.10 -7.47
CA VAL A 452 31.14 -3.66 -8.74
C VAL A 452 31.95 -4.88 -9.15
N ASP A 453 33.27 -4.81 -9.08
CA ASP A 453 34.17 -5.89 -9.46
C ASP A 453 34.01 -7.11 -8.53
N GLU A 454 33.79 -6.88 -7.23
CA GLU A 454 33.64 -7.93 -6.23
C GLU A 454 32.24 -8.56 -6.21
N PHE A 455 31.16 -7.81 -6.41
CA PHE A 455 29.80 -8.34 -6.21
C PHE A 455 28.94 -8.38 -7.47
N ILE A 456 29.20 -7.56 -8.49
CA ILE A 456 28.28 -7.36 -9.63
C ILE A 456 28.79 -8.01 -10.92
N VAL A 457 30.10 -7.98 -11.15
CA VAL A 457 30.73 -8.55 -12.34
C VAL A 457 30.48 -10.05 -12.39
N ALA A 458 30.11 -10.54 -13.57
CA ALA A 458 29.96 -11.97 -13.82
C ALA A 458 31.29 -12.69 -13.57
N ASP A 459 31.24 -13.88 -12.99
CA ASP A 459 32.40 -14.71 -12.65
C ASP A 459 33.19 -14.23 -11.42
N SER A 460 32.69 -13.22 -10.69
CA SER A 460 33.26 -12.89 -9.38
C SER A 460 33.00 -14.05 -8.40
N PRO A 461 33.98 -14.44 -7.55
CA PRO A 461 33.75 -15.43 -6.51
C PRO A 461 32.70 -15.00 -5.47
N GLN A 462 32.35 -13.71 -5.41
CA GLN A 462 31.32 -13.16 -4.53
C GLN A 462 30.16 -12.51 -5.33
N GLU A 463 29.94 -12.99 -6.56
CA GLU A 463 28.83 -12.52 -7.38
C GLU A 463 27.48 -12.68 -6.66
N VAL A 464 26.76 -11.56 -6.48
CA VAL A 464 25.41 -11.60 -5.91
C VAL A 464 24.38 -11.99 -6.98
N ASN A 465 23.37 -12.75 -6.56
CA ASN A 465 22.31 -13.20 -7.45
C ASN A 465 21.31 -12.07 -7.79
N ILE A 466 21.59 -11.35 -8.89
CA ILE A 466 20.75 -10.27 -9.44
C ILE A 466 20.38 -10.53 -10.90
N THR A 467 19.27 -9.95 -11.33
CA THR A 467 18.78 -10.10 -12.71
C THR A 467 19.72 -9.43 -13.73
N ALA A 468 19.84 -10.03 -14.92
CA ALA A 468 20.69 -9.52 -16.00
C ALA A 468 20.42 -8.03 -16.36
N PRO A 469 19.16 -7.55 -16.45
CA PRO A 469 18.90 -6.14 -16.72
C PRO A 469 19.44 -5.19 -15.64
N VAL A 470 19.42 -5.60 -14.36
CA VAL A 470 19.97 -4.81 -13.26
C VAL A 470 21.49 -4.77 -13.35
N ARG A 471 22.12 -5.92 -13.57
CA ARG A 471 23.57 -6.03 -13.77
C ARG A 471 24.06 -5.15 -14.92
N GLU A 472 23.46 -5.29 -16.10
CA GLU A 472 23.80 -4.50 -17.29
C GLU A 472 23.62 -3.00 -17.05
N LYS A 473 22.54 -2.60 -16.37
CA LYS A 473 22.27 -1.20 -16.02
C LYS A 473 23.37 -0.65 -15.11
N THR A 474 23.75 -1.38 -14.06
CA THR A 474 24.81 -0.97 -13.13
C THR A 474 26.16 -0.88 -13.82
N LEU A 475 26.55 -1.89 -14.62
CA LEU A 475 27.80 -1.88 -15.38
C LEU A 475 27.84 -0.74 -16.42
N LYS A 476 26.73 -0.50 -17.12
CA LYS A 476 26.63 0.61 -18.08
C LYS A 476 26.84 1.95 -17.40
N LYS A 477 26.19 2.20 -16.26
CA LYS A 477 26.34 3.45 -15.49
C LYS A 477 27.78 3.66 -15.01
N LEU A 478 28.42 2.58 -14.53
CA LEU A 478 29.83 2.63 -14.13
C LEU A 478 30.72 3.05 -15.31
N ASN A 479 30.53 2.42 -16.47
CA ASN A 479 31.31 2.69 -17.68
C ASN A 479 31.10 4.09 -18.25
N THR A 480 29.90 4.65 -18.11
CA THR A 480 29.60 6.03 -18.55
C THR A 480 30.07 7.11 -17.58
N GLY A 481 30.64 6.74 -16.43
CA GLY A 481 31.06 7.69 -15.40
C GLY A 481 29.92 8.27 -14.57
N ASP A 482 28.72 7.69 -14.67
CA ASP A 482 27.52 8.13 -13.94
C ASP A 482 27.44 7.43 -12.57
N TYR A 483 28.54 7.53 -11.80
CA TYR A 483 28.70 6.91 -10.48
C TYR A 483 28.81 7.94 -9.34
N TYR A 484 28.65 9.24 -9.64
CA TYR A 484 28.68 10.33 -8.65
C TYR A 484 27.51 10.31 -7.65
N ASP A 485 26.52 9.45 -7.90
CA ASP A 485 25.47 9.10 -6.96
C ASP A 485 25.50 7.58 -6.78
N SER A 486 26.34 7.11 -5.85
CA SER A 486 26.52 5.69 -5.57
C SER A 486 25.19 5.02 -5.14
N LYS A 487 24.33 5.78 -4.47
CA LYS A 487 22.98 5.35 -4.10
C LYS A 487 22.15 5.04 -5.34
N ALA A 488 22.09 5.94 -6.32
CA ALA A 488 21.35 5.73 -7.56
C ALA A 488 21.98 4.66 -8.48
N LEU A 489 23.28 4.40 -8.34
CA LEU A 489 23.98 3.34 -9.07
C LEU A 489 23.58 1.94 -8.57
N PHE A 490 23.62 1.73 -7.25
CA PHE A 490 23.35 0.43 -6.63
C PHE A 490 21.90 0.21 -6.25
N ASP A 491 21.01 1.20 -6.38
CA ASP A 491 19.65 1.15 -5.83
C ASP A 491 18.84 -0.09 -6.24
N ASP A 492 18.96 -0.53 -7.49
CA ASP A 492 18.22 -1.70 -8.00
C ASP A 492 18.84 -3.02 -7.55
N ALA A 493 20.18 -3.14 -7.59
CA ALA A 493 20.90 -4.33 -7.11
C ALA A 493 20.75 -4.51 -5.59
N PHE A 494 20.91 -3.42 -4.84
CA PHE A 494 20.67 -3.39 -3.39
C PHE A 494 19.26 -3.86 -3.05
N MET A 495 18.27 -3.45 -3.84
CA MET A 495 16.90 -3.88 -3.65
C MET A 495 16.71 -5.38 -3.90
N GLU A 496 17.20 -5.92 -5.03
CA GLU A 496 17.05 -7.35 -5.34
C GLU A 496 17.74 -8.21 -4.28
N VAL A 497 18.97 -7.88 -3.90
CA VAL A 497 19.70 -8.60 -2.84
C VAL A 497 19.01 -8.46 -1.50
N SER A 498 18.50 -7.28 -1.14
CA SER A 498 17.77 -7.14 0.13
C SER A 498 16.48 -7.98 0.17
N ILE A 499 15.80 -8.14 -0.97
CA ILE A 499 14.62 -9.02 -1.08
C ILE A 499 15.05 -10.48 -0.91
N LEU A 500 16.15 -10.89 -1.55
CA LEU A 500 16.72 -12.23 -1.42
C LEU A 500 17.06 -12.56 0.04
N VAL A 501 17.79 -11.67 0.72
CA VAL A 501 18.14 -11.79 2.14
C VAL A 501 16.89 -11.83 3.01
N THR A 502 15.90 -10.98 2.73
CA THR A 502 14.64 -10.95 3.48
C THR A 502 13.86 -12.25 3.37
N ARG A 503 13.81 -12.87 2.18
CA ARG A 503 13.05 -14.10 1.95
C ARG A 503 13.79 -15.34 2.44
N ASN A 504 15.10 -15.43 2.19
CA ASN A 504 15.85 -16.67 2.37
C ASN A 504 16.63 -16.71 3.69
N SER A 505 17.31 -15.62 4.03
CA SER A 505 18.29 -15.60 5.13
C SER A 505 17.72 -15.09 6.44
N LEU A 506 16.84 -14.07 6.38
CA LEU A 506 16.28 -13.41 7.55
C LEU A 506 15.48 -14.37 8.45
N PRO A 507 14.61 -15.26 7.94
CA PRO A 507 13.87 -16.19 8.81
C PRO A 507 14.79 -17.14 9.58
N ALA A 508 15.85 -17.64 8.95
CA ALA A 508 16.84 -18.50 9.62
C ALA A 508 17.63 -17.73 10.68
N PHE A 509 18.01 -16.48 10.36
CA PHE A 509 18.69 -15.60 11.31
C PHE A 509 17.85 -15.29 12.55
N LEU A 510 16.59 -14.90 12.38
CA LEU A 510 15.69 -14.57 13.48
C LEU A 510 15.42 -15.77 14.40
N ASN A 511 15.55 -16.99 13.90
CA ASN A 511 15.40 -18.24 14.67
C ASN A 511 16.72 -18.83 15.16
N SER A 512 17.86 -18.21 14.85
CA SER A 512 19.17 -18.69 15.28
C SER A 512 19.35 -18.56 16.80
N SER A 513 20.00 -19.55 17.41
CA SER A 513 20.30 -19.55 18.85
C SER A 513 21.08 -18.31 19.29
N GLU A 514 22.01 -17.87 18.46
CA GLU A 514 22.89 -16.74 18.71
C GLU A 514 22.12 -15.42 18.72
N TYR A 515 21.23 -15.21 17.75
CA TYR A 515 20.37 -14.03 17.73
C TYR A 515 19.37 -14.03 18.90
N MET A 516 18.79 -15.18 19.23
CA MET A 516 17.85 -15.30 20.35
C MET A 516 18.55 -15.06 21.70
N ALA A 517 19.77 -15.56 21.87
CA ALA A 517 20.58 -15.31 23.06
C ALA A 517 20.94 -13.81 23.19
N TRP A 518 21.37 -13.19 22.08
CA TRP A 518 21.67 -11.76 22.05
C TRP A 518 20.43 -10.90 22.36
N CYS A 519 19.26 -11.28 21.86
CA CYS A 519 17.99 -10.64 22.21
C CYS A 519 17.67 -10.78 23.70
N ALA A 520 17.84 -11.98 24.28
CA ALA A 520 17.58 -12.23 25.69
C ALA A 520 18.50 -11.43 26.63
N GLU A 521 19.80 -11.31 26.28
CA GLU A 521 20.78 -10.50 27.02
C GLU A 521 20.42 -9.01 27.00
N ARG A 522 19.86 -8.52 25.88
CA ARG A 522 19.44 -7.11 25.74
C ARG A 522 18.01 -6.81 26.20
N ASP A 523 17.14 -7.82 26.32
CA ASP A 523 15.83 -7.74 26.98
C ASP A 523 15.99 -7.35 28.47
N GLU A 524 17.13 -7.64 29.09
CA GLU A 524 17.48 -7.16 30.44
C GLU A 524 17.84 -5.66 30.49
N HIS A 525 18.02 -4.98 29.35
CA HIS A 525 18.49 -3.58 29.27
C HIS A 525 17.57 -2.63 28.42
N ASP A 526 16.33 -3.04 28.14
CA ASP A 526 15.14 -2.27 27.73
C ASP A 526 15.16 -1.35 26.47
N HIS A 527 16.31 -0.95 25.91
CA HIS A 527 16.32 0.05 24.82
C HIS A 527 16.19 -0.54 23.41
N LEU A 528 16.79 -1.70 23.19
CA LEU A 528 16.88 -2.30 21.86
C LEU A 528 15.60 -3.04 21.47
N ILE A 529 14.94 -3.71 22.41
CA ILE A 529 13.63 -4.35 22.20
C ILE A 529 12.58 -3.29 21.88
N ALA A 530 12.68 -2.10 22.49
CA ALA A 530 11.86 -0.96 22.12
C ALA A 530 12.15 -0.49 20.68
N LEU A 531 13.39 -0.48 20.22
CA LEU A 531 13.75 -0.17 18.83
C LEU A 531 13.31 -1.26 17.83
N LEU A 532 13.47 -2.54 18.15
CA LEU A 532 13.08 -3.67 17.31
C LEU A 532 11.55 -3.83 17.25
N ARG A 533 10.82 -3.61 18.35
CA ARG A 533 9.35 -3.51 18.36
C ARG A 533 8.86 -2.27 17.62
N LYS A 534 9.49 -1.11 17.82
CA LYS A 534 9.19 0.13 17.09
C LYS A 534 9.38 -0.02 15.58
N ASN A 535 10.32 -0.87 15.17
CA ASN A 535 10.61 -1.17 13.76
C ASN A 535 9.94 -2.46 13.25
N SER A 536 9.00 -3.06 14.01
CA SER A 536 8.22 -4.25 13.62
C SER A 536 9.03 -5.52 13.32
N LEU A 537 10.28 -5.62 13.81
CA LEU A 537 11.18 -6.74 13.52
C LEU A 537 10.96 -7.96 14.43
N MET A 538 10.55 -7.75 15.69
CA MET A 538 10.34 -8.83 16.66
C MET A 538 9.00 -9.57 16.46
N ASP A 539 7.96 -8.88 15.99
CA ASP A 539 6.65 -9.48 15.78
C ASP A 539 6.61 -10.44 14.57
N ALA A 540 7.65 -10.45 13.74
CA ALA A 540 7.80 -11.36 12.60
C ALA A 540 8.38 -12.73 13.00
N ALA A 541 9.18 -12.80 14.07
CA ALA A 541 9.78 -14.05 14.55
C ALA A 541 8.79 -14.92 15.36
N TYR A 542 7.70 -14.32 15.87
CA TYR A 542 6.65 -15.00 16.64
C TYR A 542 5.36 -15.29 15.85
N ARG A 543 5.29 -14.94 14.55
CA ARG A 543 4.17 -15.23 13.63
C ARG A 543 4.55 -16.34 12.65
#